data_AF-A0A1Z3N6H4-F1
#
_entry.id   AF-A0A1Z3N6H4-F1
#
_cell.length_a   1.000
_cell.length_b   1.000
_cell.length_c   1.000
_cell.angle_alpha   90.00
_cell.angle_beta   90.00
_cell.angle_gamma   90.00
#
_symmetry.space_group_name_H-M   'P 1'
#
loop_
_entity.id
_entity.type
_entity.pdbx_description
1 polymer ?
#
loop_
_entity_poly.entity_id
_entity_poly.type
_entity_poly.pdbx_seq_one_letter_code
_entity_poly.pdbx_strand_id
1 'polypeptide(L)'
;MMIKNNRGLTLAEMIVGVALMGIMGMVAASFFVFTAKTKKEITNEIEDKVDNILAERMILRDLKYSEPSFNNVVITDDNGRQFFDYVADVTQSAVDNAPRKLTLEAGRRNEFIFIATNEKMGGSMMYAPSNAYQVGNPPGDPFVAASLTFVSLNKDSIVQFSDPQGLGRYWQVGNVLMLDTPTMVRQMTASGPDYSKPARSPIFLGSVQAPGATRLLPLNIPGFINTTNPMYPSETIGDEDKFLRDIPPMGGAAPLVRLKVVSIIKYYLQKDSKGNQVNVYRSMYTGRAFGPGQLFASDVAKVEFSRKSAHDALIYFKIVRNNKK
;
A
#
# COMPACT_ATOMS: atom_id res chain seq x y z
N MET A 1 -57.50 73.79 -25.75
CA MET A 1 -57.04 72.42 -25.42
C MET A 1 -55.55 72.52 -25.16
N MET A 2 -55.13 72.51 -23.89
CA MET A 2 -53.73 72.68 -23.50
C MET A 2 -53.40 71.63 -22.45
N ILE A 3 -52.27 70.98 -22.68
CA ILE A 3 -51.81 69.72 -22.12
C ILE A 3 -51.44 69.91 -20.63
N LYS A 4 -52.06 69.15 -19.73
CA LYS A 4 -51.58 68.99 -18.35
C LYS A 4 -50.60 67.82 -18.29
N ASN A 5 -49.31 68.14 -18.22
CA ASN A 5 -48.25 67.21 -17.83
C ASN A 5 -48.25 67.06 -16.30
N ASN A 6 -48.88 66.01 -15.76
CA ASN A 6 -48.79 65.60 -14.36
C ASN A 6 -47.74 64.48 -14.21
N ARG A 7 -46.46 64.82 -14.33
CA ARG A 7 -45.35 63.91 -14.01
C ARG A 7 -44.35 64.60 -13.10
N GLY A 8 -44.72 64.72 -11.83
CA GLY A 8 -43.79 65.08 -10.75
C GLY A 8 -44.19 64.31 -9.50
N LEU A 9 -43.31 63.42 -9.04
CA LEU A 9 -43.46 62.73 -7.75
C LEU A 9 -43.39 63.76 -6.62
N THR A 10 -44.31 63.68 -5.67
CA THR A 10 -44.24 64.54 -4.48
C THR A 10 -43.01 64.16 -3.64
N LEU A 11 -42.43 65.14 -2.91
CA LEU A 11 -41.22 64.91 -2.09
C LEU A 11 -41.40 63.74 -1.10
N ALA A 12 -42.64 63.58 -0.59
CA ALA A 12 -43.02 62.50 0.29
C ALA A 12 -43.00 61.12 -0.41
N GLU A 13 -43.53 61.01 -1.63
CA GLU A 13 -43.46 59.76 -2.42
C GLU A 13 -42.02 59.38 -2.77
N MET A 14 -41.15 60.37 -3.01
CA MET A 14 -39.73 60.14 -3.28
C MET A 14 -39.02 59.57 -2.03
N ILE A 15 -39.28 60.12 -0.84
CA ILE A 15 -38.69 59.65 0.42
C ILE A 15 -39.16 58.24 0.75
N VAL A 16 -40.46 57.95 0.58
CA VAL A 16 -41.02 56.61 0.80
C VAL A 16 -40.44 55.60 -0.20
N GLY A 17 -40.31 55.99 -1.47
CA GLY A 17 -39.69 55.15 -2.51
C GLY A 17 -38.22 54.83 -2.23
N VAL A 18 -37.43 55.82 -1.79
CA VAL A 18 -36.02 55.61 -1.41
C VAL A 18 -35.89 54.76 -0.15
N ALA A 19 -36.76 54.96 0.84
CA ALA A 19 -36.78 54.15 2.06
C ALA A 19 -37.12 52.68 1.77
N LEU A 20 -38.14 52.43 0.94
CA LEU A 20 -38.52 51.08 0.51
C LEU A 20 -37.42 50.41 -0.32
N MET A 21 -36.76 51.15 -1.23
CA MET A 21 -35.61 50.64 -1.97
C MET A 21 -34.41 50.32 -1.06
N GLY A 22 -34.16 51.13 -0.02
CA GLY A 22 -33.12 50.87 0.96
C GLY A 22 -33.39 49.59 1.77
N ILE A 23 -34.63 49.36 2.18
CA ILE A 23 -35.04 48.14 2.88
C ILE A 23 -34.94 46.92 1.95
N MET A 24 -35.43 47.01 0.71
CA MET A 24 -35.28 45.94 -0.27
C MET A 24 -33.80 45.63 -0.57
N GLY A 25 -32.95 46.66 -0.67
CA GLY A 25 -31.51 46.52 -0.86
C GLY A 25 -30.84 45.79 0.31
N MET A 26 -31.21 46.12 1.55
CA MET A 26 -30.69 45.44 2.75
C MET A 26 -31.18 43.99 2.85
N VAL A 27 -32.44 43.71 2.52
CA VAL A 27 -32.98 42.33 2.50
C VAL A 27 -32.28 41.52 1.41
N ALA A 28 -32.11 42.06 0.21
CA ALA A 28 -31.39 41.40 -0.87
C ALA A 28 -29.92 41.15 -0.49
N ALA A 29 -29.21 42.15 0.06
CA ALA A 29 -27.84 41.98 0.52
C ALA A 29 -27.71 40.92 1.62
N SER A 30 -28.63 40.90 2.58
CA SER A 30 -28.68 39.88 3.64
C SER A 30 -28.92 38.48 3.06
N PHE A 31 -29.81 38.37 2.08
CA PHE A 31 -30.08 37.12 1.39
C PHE A 31 -28.87 36.63 0.57
N PHE A 32 -28.16 37.54 -0.10
CA PHE A 32 -26.92 37.21 -0.81
C PHE A 32 -25.80 36.77 0.14
N VAL A 33 -25.62 37.45 1.27
CA VAL A 33 -24.63 37.06 2.29
C VAL A 33 -24.98 35.70 2.90
N PHE A 34 -26.25 35.48 3.22
CA PHE A 34 -26.74 34.18 3.71
C PHE A 34 -26.48 33.07 2.69
N THR A 35 -26.91 33.28 1.44
CA THR A 35 -26.73 32.31 0.35
C THR A 35 -25.25 32.04 0.07
N ALA A 36 -24.39 33.06 0.11
CA ALA A 36 -22.95 32.90 -0.08
C ALA A 36 -22.30 32.09 1.05
N LYS A 37 -22.70 32.33 2.31
CA LYS A 37 -22.24 31.52 3.45
C LYS A 37 -22.71 30.08 3.33
N THR A 38 -23.99 29.85 3.07
CA THR A 38 -24.56 28.50 2.93
C THR A 38 -23.97 27.76 1.73
N LYS A 39 -23.76 28.42 0.58
CA LYS A 39 -23.06 27.81 -0.56
C LYS A 39 -21.64 27.41 -0.19
N LYS A 40 -20.90 28.26 0.53
CA LYS A 40 -19.53 27.94 0.96
C LYS A 40 -19.51 26.75 1.93
N GLU A 41 -20.44 26.70 2.88
CA GLU A 41 -20.57 25.56 3.81
C GLU A 41 -20.88 24.26 3.06
N ILE A 42 -21.85 24.29 2.14
CA ILE A 42 -22.22 23.12 1.32
C ILE A 42 -21.06 22.69 0.42
N THR A 43 -20.38 23.61 -0.25
CA THR A 43 -19.21 23.30 -1.09
C THR A 43 -18.12 22.65 -0.26
N ASN A 44 -17.79 23.21 0.91
CA ASN A 44 -16.78 22.63 1.81
C ASN A 44 -17.19 21.24 2.29
N GLU A 45 -18.47 21.01 2.62
CA GLU A 45 -18.96 19.69 3.03
C GLU A 45 -18.89 18.66 1.89
N ILE A 46 -19.21 19.08 0.66
CA ILE A 46 -19.13 18.22 -0.52
C ILE A 46 -17.67 17.87 -0.84
N GLU A 47 -16.76 18.85 -0.85
CA GLU A 47 -15.33 18.63 -1.07
C GLU A 47 -14.76 17.69 0.00
N ASP A 48 -15.06 17.93 1.29
CA ASP A 48 -14.65 17.06 2.40
C ASP A 48 -15.18 15.62 2.21
N LYS A 49 -16.40 15.43 1.71
CA LYS A 49 -16.98 14.10 1.44
C LYS A 49 -16.34 13.41 0.23
N VAL A 50 -16.08 14.14 -0.85
CA VAL A 50 -15.45 13.59 -2.06
C VAL A 50 -14.04 13.12 -1.76
N ASP A 51 -13.25 13.93 -1.06
CA ASP A 51 -11.88 13.58 -0.69
C ASP A 51 -11.84 12.37 0.23
N ASN A 52 -12.78 12.29 1.19
CA ASN A 52 -12.95 11.10 2.03
C ASN A 52 -13.24 9.83 1.23
N ILE A 53 -14.21 9.88 0.32
CA ILE A 53 -14.57 8.72 -0.50
C ILE A 53 -13.38 8.27 -1.37
N LEU A 54 -12.61 9.23 -1.92
CA LEU A 54 -11.41 8.91 -2.69
C LEU A 54 -10.33 8.27 -1.82
N ALA A 55 -10.07 8.83 -0.64
CA ALA A 55 -9.10 8.30 0.31
C ALA A 55 -9.47 6.89 0.77
N GLU A 56 -10.75 6.67 1.14
CA GLU A 56 -11.26 5.36 1.53
C GLU A 56 -11.15 4.33 0.41
N ARG A 57 -11.52 4.70 -0.83
CA ARG A 57 -11.37 3.82 -2.00
C ARG A 57 -9.92 3.46 -2.27
N MET A 58 -9.00 4.42 -2.13
CA MET A 58 -7.58 4.17 -2.35
C MET A 58 -6.99 3.28 -1.25
N ILE A 59 -7.32 3.51 0.03
CA ILE A 59 -6.91 2.63 1.13
C ILE A 59 -7.46 1.22 0.92
N LEU A 60 -8.75 1.10 0.61
CA LEU A 60 -9.38 -0.19 0.36
C LEU A 60 -8.73 -0.93 -0.81
N ARG A 61 -8.42 -0.23 -1.90
CA ARG A 61 -7.71 -0.81 -3.05
C ARG A 61 -6.33 -1.30 -2.65
N ASP A 62 -5.55 -0.48 -1.95
CA ASP A 62 -4.19 -0.86 -1.56
C ASP A 62 -4.19 -2.04 -0.58
N LEU A 63 -5.12 -2.06 0.39
CA LEU A 63 -5.31 -3.20 1.30
C LEU A 63 -5.79 -4.46 0.58
N LYS A 64 -6.65 -4.34 -0.44
CA LYS A 64 -7.10 -5.48 -1.27
C LYS A 64 -5.92 -6.20 -1.94
N TYR A 65 -4.89 -5.46 -2.35
CA TYR A 65 -3.69 -6.02 -2.99
C TYR A 65 -2.56 -6.32 -2.00
N SER A 66 -2.81 -6.29 -0.69
CA SER A 66 -1.80 -6.52 0.35
C SER A 66 -1.41 -8.00 0.56
N GLU A 67 -1.88 -8.92 -0.28
CA GLU A 67 -1.53 -10.36 -0.24
C GLU A 67 -0.04 -10.63 0.01
N PRO A 68 0.90 -9.93 -0.66
CA PRO A 68 2.33 -10.19 -0.46
C PRO A 68 2.84 -9.87 0.95
N SER A 69 2.09 -9.10 1.74
CA SER A 69 2.46 -8.77 3.12
C SER A 69 2.24 -9.92 4.10
N PHE A 70 1.23 -10.76 3.85
CA PHE A 70 0.86 -11.82 4.79
C PHE A 70 2.01 -12.80 4.99
N ASN A 71 2.35 -13.06 6.25
CA ASN A 71 3.47 -13.88 6.72
C ASN A 71 4.88 -13.43 6.31
N ASN A 72 5.00 -12.30 5.60
CA ASN A 72 6.24 -11.81 5.04
C ASN A 72 6.69 -10.47 5.65
N VAL A 73 5.74 -9.63 6.04
CA VAL A 73 6.01 -8.33 6.68
C VAL A 73 6.00 -8.46 8.20
N VAL A 74 7.01 -7.89 8.84
CA VAL A 74 7.18 -7.91 10.30
C VAL A 74 6.65 -6.61 10.88
N ILE A 75 5.34 -6.55 11.12
CA ILE A 75 4.67 -5.42 11.75
C ILE A 75 3.80 -5.90 12.88
N THR A 76 4.01 -5.33 14.06
CA THR A 76 3.23 -5.67 15.24
C THR A 76 1.96 -4.84 15.33
N ASP A 77 0.90 -5.45 15.84
CA ASP A 77 -0.34 -4.79 16.21
C ASP A 77 -0.20 -4.06 17.56
N ASP A 78 -1.27 -3.47 18.05
CA ASP A 78 -1.30 -2.71 19.30
C ASP A 78 -1.06 -3.56 20.55
N ASN A 79 -1.16 -4.90 20.43
CA ASN A 79 -0.96 -5.88 21.49
C ASN A 79 0.38 -6.63 21.34
N GLY A 80 1.24 -6.22 20.40
CA GLY A 80 2.54 -6.85 20.15
C GLY A 80 2.51 -8.12 19.30
N ARG A 81 1.36 -8.51 18.73
CA ARG A 81 1.24 -9.66 17.83
C ARG A 81 1.56 -9.25 16.40
N GLN A 82 2.03 -10.15 15.55
CA GLN A 82 2.24 -9.83 14.14
C GLN A 82 0.88 -9.58 13.45
N PHE A 83 0.72 -8.40 12.87
CA PHE A 83 -0.51 -7.94 12.23
C PHE A 83 -0.80 -8.72 10.94
N PHE A 84 0.24 -9.09 10.19
CA PHE A 84 0.15 -9.80 8.92
C PHE A 84 0.27 -11.33 9.04
N ASP A 85 0.25 -11.89 10.26
CA ASP A 85 0.18 -13.34 10.42
C ASP A 85 -1.15 -13.88 9.89
N TYR A 86 -1.08 -14.79 8.93
CA TYR A 86 -2.21 -15.44 8.30
C TYR A 86 -2.05 -16.95 8.34
N VAL A 87 -3.01 -17.62 8.98
CA VAL A 87 -3.00 -19.07 9.13
C VAL A 87 -4.29 -19.62 8.55
N ALA A 88 -4.19 -20.44 7.51
CA ALA A 88 -5.36 -21.02 6.83
C ALA A 88 -5.50 -22.53 7.04
N ASP A 89 -4.44 -23.19 7.50
CA ASP A 89 -4.23 -24.63 7.45
C ASP A 89 -4.42 -25.35 8.78
N VAL A 90 -4.61 -24.62 9.88
CA VAL A 90 -4.86 -25.20 11.22
C VAL A 90 -6.16 -24.68 11.81
N THR A 91 -6.71 -25.43 12.75
CA THR A 91 -7.95 -25.04 13.45
C THR A 91 -7.69 -23.84 14.38
N GLN A 92 -8.73 -23.03 14.60
CA GLN A 92 -8.66 -21.83 15.46
C GLN A 92 -8.20 -22.12 16.90
N SER A 93 -8.32 -23.37 17.36
CA SER A 93 -7.87 -23.79 18.70
C SER A 93 -6.35 -23.94 18.81
N ALA A 94 -5.63 -24.09 17.70
CA ALA A 94 -4.19 -24.34 17.69
C ALA A 94 -3.35 -23.06 17.62
N VAL A 95 -3.97 -21.90 17.32
CA VAL A 95 -3.28 -20.63 17.09
C VAL A 95 -4.02 -19.50 17.78
N ASP A 96 -3.28 -18.44 18.11
CA ASP A 96 -3.83 -17.21 18.64
C ASP A 96 -4.81 -16.52 17.67
N ASN A 97 -6.09 -16.81 17.89
CA ASN A 97 -7.22 -16.29 17.13
C ASN A 97 -7.68 -14.90 17.61
N ALA A 98 -6.90 -14.19 18.43
CA ALA A 98 -7.27 -12.85 18.87
C ALA A 98 -7.38 -11.87 17.68
N PRO A 99 -8.29 -10.87 17.76
CA PRO A 99 -8.33 -9.79 16.77
C PRO A 99 -6.99 -9.08 16.66
N ARG A 100 -6.62 -8.71 15.43
CA ARG A 100 -5.44 -7.87 15.16
C ARG A 100 -5.91 -6.44 14.99
N LYS A 101 -5.32 -5.50 15.72
CA LYS A 101 -5.64 -4.06 15.61
C LYS A 101 -4.36 -3.24 15.64
N LEU A 102 -4.17 -2.38 14.65
CA LEU A 102 -3.06 -1.44 14.56
C LEU A 102 -3.63 -0.03 14.50
N THR A 103 -3.26 0.82 15.46
CA THR A 103 -3.74 2.20 15.53
C THR A 103 -2.60 3.17 15.22
N LEU A 104 -2.82 4.00 14.21
CA LEU A 104 -2.02 5.20 13.96
C LEU A 104 -2.59 6.35 14.75
N GLU A 105 -1.78 6.93 15.63
CA GLU A 105 -2.14 8.05 16.50
C GLU A 105 -0.90 8.90 16.78
N ALA A 106 -1.07 10.22 16.73
CA ALA A 106 0.03 11.16 16.96
C ALA A 106 0.62 10.97 18.37
N GLY A 107 1.94 10.76 18.45
CA GLY A 107 2.66 10.53 19.72
C GLY A 107 2.73 9.07 20.18
N ARG A 108 2.06 8.12 19.51
CA ARG A 108 2.15 6.68 19.80
C ARG A 108 2.80 5.90 18.66
N ARG A 109 2.08 5.77 17.55
CA ARG A 109 2.52 5.09 16.33
C ARG A 109 2.07 5.95 15.16
N ASN A 110 3.01 6.42 14.37
CA ASN A 110 2.75 7.38 13.31
C ASN A 110 2.72 6.76 11.92
N GLU A 111 3.14 5.50 11.73
CA GLU A 111 3.17 4.87 10.40
C GLU A 111 2.71 3.42 10.36
N PHE A 112 2.15 3.05 9.20
CA PHE A 112 1.79 1.70 8.80
C PHE A 112 2.35 1.47 7.40
N ILE A 113 3.27 0.51 7.27
CA ILE A 113 3.94 0.19 6.01
C ILE A 113 3.50 -1.20 5.58
N PHE A 114 3.27 -1.46 4.30
CA PHE A 114 3.00 -2.82 3.82
C PHE A 114 3.33 -2.97 2.35
N ILE A 115 3.35 -4.21 1.88
CA ILE A 115 3.62 -4.58 0.48
C ILE A 115 2.28 -4.87 -0.19
N ALA A 116 2.05 -4.26 -1.34
CA ALA A 116 0.91 -4.54 -2.20
C ALA A 116 1.36 -4.96 -3.61
N THR A 117 0.63 -5.86 -4.26
CA THR A 117 0.83 -6.13 -5.68
C THR A 117 0.53 -4.88 -6.50
N ASN A 118 1.37 -4.57 -7.49
CA ASN A 118 1.12 -3.45 -8.39
C ASN A 118 0.07 -3.86 -9.44
N GLU A 119 -1.19 -3.47 -9.20
CA GLU A 119 -2.34 -3.78 -10.07
C GLU A 119 -2.10 -3.41 -11.55
N LYS A 120 -1.40 -2.30 -11.82
CA LYS A 120 -1.15 -1.84 -13.19
C LYS A 120 -0.24 -2.77 -13.99
N MET A 121 0.56 -3.57 -13.30
CA MET A 121 1.56 -4.46 -13.90
C MET A 121 1.01 -5.86 -14.17
N GLY A 122 -0.23 -6.13 -13.74
CA GLY A 122 -0.87 -7.43 -13.88
C GLY A 122 -0.48 -8.42 -12.77
N GLY A 123 -0.66 -9.70 -13.08
CA GLY A 123 -0.42 -10.82 -12.15
C GLY A 123 1.06 -11.16 -11.97
N SER A 124 1.32 -12.36 -11.47
CA SER A 124 2.69 -12.88 -11.28
C SER A 124 3.20 -13.57 -12.54
N MET A 125 4.45 -13.35 -12.89
CA MET A 125 5.16 -14.12 -13.92
C MET A 125 5.72 -15.40 -13.31
N MET A 126 5.55 -16.54 -13.98
CA MET A 126 6.29 -17.76 -13.61
C MET A 126 7.72 -17.65 -14.13
N TYR A 127 8.69 -17.79 -13.24
CA TYR A 127 10.12 -17.74 -13.56
C TYR A 127 10.72 -19.14 -13.45
N ALA A 128 11.47 -19.57 -14.48
CA ALA A 128 12.24 -20.80 -14.42
C ALA A 128 13.62 -20.49 -13.84
N PRO A 129 14.02 -21.09 -12.70
CA PRO A 129 15.32 -20.82 -12.07
C PRO A 129 16.51 -20.98 -13.02
N SER A 130 16.47 -21.95 -13.94
CA SER A 130 17.52 -22.21 -14.94
C SER A 130 17.89 -21.00 -15.77
N ASN A 131 16.96 -20.06 -15.97
CA ASN A 131 17.18 -18.85 -16.75
C ASN A 131 18.18 -17.91 -16.09
N ALA A 132 18.39 -18.00 -14.78
CA ALA A 132 19.34 -17.15 -14.06
C ALA A 132 20.79 -17.64 -14.17
N TYR A 133 20.99 -18.88 -14.61
CA TYR A 133 22.28 -19.56 -14.50
C TYR A 133 22.95 -19.76 -15.87
N GLN A 134 24.27 -19.87 -15.82
CA GLN A 134 25.07 -20.48 -16.87
C GLN A 134 25.42 -21.89 -16.43
N VAL A 135 24.98 -22.88 -17.22
CA VAL A 135 25.36 -24.29 -17.03
C VAL A 135 26.73 -24.49 -17.68
N GLY A 136 27.69 -25.02 -16.92
CA GLY A 136 28.99 -25.40 -17.43
C GLY A 136 28.94 -26.65 -18.30
N ASN A 137 30.10 -27.06 -18.81
CA ASN A 137 30.19 -28.29 -19.59
C ASN A 137 29.77 -29.50 -18.75
N PRO A 138 29.07 -30.48 -19.34
CA PRO A 138 28.77 -31.73 -18.66
C PRO A 138 30.08 -32.39 -18.19
N PRO A 139 30.18 -32.79 -16.92
CA PRO A 139 31.33 -33.55 -16.46
C PRO A 139 31.37 -34.90 -17.15
N GLY A 140 32.57 -35.47 -17.31
CA GLY A 140 32.73 -36.82 -17.88
C GLY A 140 32.15 -37.93 -16.99
N ASP A 141 31.92 -37.64 -15.71
CA ASP A 141 31.28 -38.53 -14.75
C ASP A 141 29.79 -38.15 -14.58
N PRO A 142 28.84 -39.05 -14.89
CA PRO A 142 27.40 -38.79 -14.76
C PRO A 142 26.93 -38.63 -13.30
N PHE A 143 27.75 -39.00 -12.31
CA PHE A 143 27.45 -38.81 -10.89
C PHE A 143 27.89 -37.44 -10.36
N VAL A 144 28.61 -36.65 -11.17
CA VAL A 144 29.01 -35.30 -10.82
C VAL A 144 28.04 -34.32 -11.48
N ALA A 145 27.54 -33.37 -10.71
CA ALA A 145 26.70 -32.31 -11.27
C ALA A 145 27.56 -31.34 -12.11
N ALA A 146 27.03 -30.87 -13.23
CA ALA A 146 27.64 -29.76 -13.97
C ALA A 146 27.71 -28.49 -13.10
N SER A 147 28.71 -27.66 -13.33
CA SER A 147 28.82 -26.38 -12.61
C SER A 147 27.66 -25.45 -12.97
N LEU A 148 27.14 -24.75 -11.96
CA LEU A 148 26.05 -23.78 -12.11
C LEU A 148 26.51 -22.43 -11.55
N THR A 149 26.76 -21.49 -12.46
CA THR A 149 27.17 -20.12 -12.11
C THR A 149 25.98 -19.19 -12.25
N PHE A 150 25.63 -18.49 -11.16
CA PHE A 150 24.60 -17.46 -11.22
C PHE A 150 25.08 -16.27 -12.07
N VAL A 151 24.25 -15.83 -12.99
CA VAL A 151 24.53 -14.67 -13.85
C VAL A 151 23.67 -13.50 -13.40
N SER A 152 22.36 -13.59 -13.61
CA SER A 152 21.39 -12.58 -13.19
C SER A 152 19.95 -13.06 -13.41
N LEU A 153 18.97 -12.49 -12.69
CA LEU A 153 17.56 -12.82 -12.94
C LEU A 153 17.11 -12.42 -14.35
N ASN A 154 17.59 -11.28 -14.84
CA ASN A 154 17.26 -10.77 -16.17
C ASN A 154 18.35 -11.09 -17.22
N LYS A 155 18.97 -12.28 -17.12
CA LYS A 155 19.90 -12.78 -18.14
C LYS A 155 19.20 -12.82 -19.49
N ASP A 156 19.90 -12.37 -20.54
CA ASP A 156 19.37 -12.27 -21.91
C ASP A 156 18.04 -11.49 -22.01
N SER A 157 17.81 -10.55 -21.08
CA SER A 157 16.59 -9.74 -20.99
C SER A 157 15.29 -10.55 -20.85
N ILE A 158 15.37 -11.77 -20.32
CA ILE A 158 14.22 -12.69 -20.27
C ILE A 158 13.06 -12.15 -19.44
N VAL A 159 13.32 -11.44 -18.35
CA VAL A 159 12.29 -10.84 -17.49
C VAL A 159 11.72 -9.57 -18.11
N GLN A 160 12.51 -8.87 -18.89
CA GLN A 160 12.01 -7.73 -19.66
C GLN A 160 11.05 -8.21 -20.75
N PHE A 161 11.41 -9.25 -21.50
CA PHE A 161 10.61 -9.71 -22.63
C PHE A 161 9.44 -10.65 -22.29
N SER A 162 9.34 -11.09 -21.04
CA SER A 162 8.25 -11.93 -20.55
C SER A 162 6.97 -11.15 -20.18
N ASP A 163 6.95 -9.83 -20.33
CA ASP A 163 5.74 -9.03 -20.18
C ASP A 163 4.68 -9.54 -21.18
N PRO A 164 3.46 -9.94 -20.73
CA PRO A 164 2.40 -10.39 -21.62
C PRO A 164 2.02 -9.37 -22.72
N GLN A 165 2.33 -8.08 -22.51
CA GLN A 165 2.09 -7.02 -23.49
C GLN A 165 3.37 -6.64 -24.27
N GLY A 166 4.50 -7.30 -24.03
CA GLY A 166 5.78 -7.04 -24.70
C GLY A 166 6.42 -5.69 -24.37
N LEU A 167 5.95 -4.99 -23.33
CA LEU A 167 6.35 -3.61 -23.03
C LEU A 167 7.53 -3.49 -22.05
N GLY A 168 8.17 -4.60 -21.67
CA GLY A 168 9.31 -4.53 -20.75
C GLY A 168 8.96 -4.13 -19.33
N ARG A 169 7.68 -4.18 -18.92
CA ARG A 169 7.23 -3.46 -17.73
C ARG A 169 7.77 -4.02 -16.42
N TYR A 170 8.00 -5.33 -16.31
CA TYR A 170 8.55 -5.91 -15.09
C TYR A 170 9.90 -5.30 -14.70
N TRP A 171 10.81 -5.16 -15.66
CA TRP A 171 12.21 -4.78 -15.43
C TRP A 171 12.48 -3.29 -15.74
N GLN A 172 11.76 -2.40 -15.06
CA GLN A 172 11.92 -0.95 -15.20
C GLN A 172 12.52 -0.31 -13.95
N VAL A 173 13.34 0.72 -14.14
CA VAL A 173 13.97 1.48 -13.05
C VAL A 173 12.92 1.99 -12.07
N GLY A 174 13.17 1.78 -10.77
CA GLY A 174 12.26 2.15 -9.70
C GLY A 174 11.23 1.08 -9.32
N ASN A 175 11.04 0.05 -10.15
CA ASN A 175 10.20 -1.09 -9.78
C ASN A 175 10.84 -1.87 -8.63
N VAL A 176 10.00 -2.28 -7.69
CA VAL A 176 10.34 -3.29 -6.69
C VAL A 176 9.75 -4.61 -7.16
N LEU A 177 10.61 -5.61 -7.23
CA LEU A 177 10.27 -6.97 -7.64
C LEU A 177 10.36 -7.89 -6.43
N MET A 178 9.36 -8.75 -6.30
CA MET A 178 9.29 -9.78 -5.28
C MET A 178 9.35 -11.14 -5.94
N LEU A 179 10.33 -11.94 -5.53
CA LEU A 179 10.38 -13.36 -5.78
C LEU A 179 9.69 -14.09 -4.62
N ASP A 180 8.76 -14.98 -4.95
CA ASP A 180 8.17 -15.90 -4.00
C ASP A 180 7.94 -17.27 -4.63
N THR A 181 7.44 -18.20 -3.83
CA THR A 181 6.97 -19.50 -4.29
C THR A 181 5.53 -19.71 -3.82
N PRO A 182 4.68 -20.43 -4.57
CA PRO A 182 3.32 -20.73 -4.14
C PRO A 182 3.31 -21.75 -2.97
N THR A 183 4.39 -22.49 -2.80
CA THR A 183 4.55 -23.50 -1.75
C THR A 183 4.92 -22.81 -0.44
N MET A 184 4.04 -22.92 0.55
CA MET A 184 4.30 -22.43 1.91
C MET A 184 4.79 -23.58 2.77
N VAL A 185 5.86 -23.33 3.53
CA VAL A 185 6.42 -24.28 4.49
C VAL A 185 6.46 -23.65 5.86
N ARG A 186 6.32 -24.49 6.90
CA ARG A 186 6.39 -24.04 8.29
C ARG A 186 7.84 -23.91 8.71
N GLN A 187 8.05 -23.08 9.73
CA GLN A 187 9.37 -22.97 10.32
C GLN A 187 9.79 -24.33 10.89
N MET A 188 10.98 -24.83 10.58
CA MET A 188 11.46 -26.07 11.20
C MET A 188 12.09 -25.80 12.57
N THR A 189 11.84 -26.69 13.52
CA THR A 189 12.49 -26.79 14.84
C THR A 189 13.19 -28.14 14.97
N ALA A 190 13.99 -28.32 16.03
CA ALA A 190 14.62 -29.61 16.32
C ALA A 190 13.60 -30.77 16.46
N SER A 191 12.36 -30.48 16.86
CA SER A 191 11.27 -31.46 17.01
C SER A 191 10.35 -31.59 15.79
N GLY A 192 10.61 -30.85 14.70
CA GLY A 192 9.75 -30.82 13.51
C GLY A 192 9.14 -29.45 13.23
N PRO A 193 8.08 -29.37 12.40
CA PRO A 193 7.44 -28.11 12.02
C PRO A 193 6.86 -27.35 13.22
N ASP A 194 7.11 -26.04 13.28
CA ASP A 194 6.51 -25.12 14.26
C ASP A 194 5.08 -24.76 13.86
N TYR A 195 4.10 -25.31 14.59
CA TYR A 195 2.70 -25.01 14.37
C TYR A 195 2.23 -23.70 15.03
N SER A 196 3.04 -23.12 15.92
CA SER A 196 2.73 -21.84 16.57
C SER A 196 2.94 -20.64 15.65
N LYS A 197 3.73 -20.81 14.59
CA LYS A 197 4.01 -19.78 13.58
C LYS A 197 3.29 -20.07 12.27
N PRO A 198 2.82 -19.05 11.53
CA PRO A 198 2.24 -19.26 10.21
C PRO A 198 3.21 -19.92 9.23
N ALA A 199 2.67 -20.74 8.31
CA ALA A 199 3.42 -21.22 7.15
C ALA A 199 3.70 -20.04 6.20
N ARG A 200 4.88 -20.02 5.58
CA ARG A 200 5.26 -18.99 4.61
C ARG A 200 6.16 -19.54 3.53
N SER A 201 6.21 -18.86 2.40
CA SER A 201 7.24 -19.11 1.39
C SER A 201 8.51 -18.33 1.74
N PRO A 202 9.70 -18.80 1.35
CA PRO A 202 10.84 -17.91 1.24
C PRO A 202 10.51 -16.81 0.24
N ILE A 203 11.04 -15.62 0.49
CA ILE A 203 10.84 -14.46 -0.37
C ILE A 203 12.14 -13.69 -0.53
N PHE A 204 12.29 -13.03 -1.67
CA PHE A 204 13.32 -12.02 -1.89
C PHE A 204 12.68 -10.78 -2.50
N LEU A 205 13.01 -9.60 -1.96
CA LEU A 205 12.60 -8.33 -2.53
C LEU A 205 13.83 -7.52 -2.94
N GLY A 206 13.79 -7.00 -4.15
CA GLY A 206 14.81 -6.10 -4.64
C GLY A 206 14.25 -5.10 -5.65
N SER A 207 15.07 -4.11 -6.00
CA SER A 207 14.66 -3.01 -6.87
C SER A 207 15.59 -2.89 -8.08
N VAL A 208 15.01 -2.50 -9.21
CA VAL A 208 15.78 -2.17 -10.42
C VAL A 208 16.29 -0.74 -10.28
N GLN A 209 17.61 -0.56 -10.15
CA GLN A 209 18.20 0.73 -9.79
C GLN A 209 18.59 1.62 -10.97
N ALA A 210 18.93 1.02 -12.10
CA ALA A 210 19.48 1.74 -13.24
C ALA A 210 19.08 1.08 -14.56
N PRO A 211 19.00 1.85 -15.66
CA PRO A 211 18.81 1.29 -16.99
C PRO A 211 19.92 0.28 -17.31
N GLY A 212 19.57 -0.89 -17.85
CA GLY A 212 20.52 -1.96 -18.17
C GLY A 212 21.04 -2.74 -16.96
N ALA A 213 20.61 -2.44 -15.73
CA ALA A 213 20.91 -3.29 -14.58
C ALA A 213 20.34 -4.69 -14.82
N THR A 214 21.14 -5.73 -14.64
CA THR A 214 20.70 -7.12 -14.84
C THR A 214 20.31 -7.81 -13.53
N ARG A 215 20.72 -7.23 -12.39
CA ARG A 215 20.47 -7.71 -11.04
C ARG A 215 19.64 -6.73 -10.23
N LEU A 216 18.88 -7.25 -9.27
CA LEU A 216 18.16 -6.46 -8.30
C LEU A 216 19.08 -5.99 -7.18
N LEU A 217 18.91 -4.73 -6.75
CA LEU A 217 19.46 -4.27 -5.48
C LEU A 217 18.52 -4.75 -4.36
N PRO A 218 19.00 -5.56 -3.39
CA PRO A 218 18.18 -6.00 -2.26
C PRO A 218 17.54 -4.82 -1.55
N LEU A 219 16.27 -4.99 -1.19
CA LEU A 219 15.55 -3.97 -0.44
C LEU A 219 16.14 -3.86 0.98
N ASN A 220 16.57 -2.66 1.36
CA ASN A 220 17.09 -2.40 2.71
C ASN A 220 16.11 -1.52 3.51
N ILE A 221 15.07 -2.14 4.06
CA ILE A 221 14.21 -1.55 5.10
C ILE A 221 14.36 -2.43 6.35
N PRO A 222 15.20 -2.04 7.33
CA PRO A 222 15.50 -2.87 8.49
C PRO A 222 14.25 -3.27 9.25
N GLY A 223 14.14 -4.57 9.58
CA GLY A 223 13.04 -5.10 10.39
C GLY A 223 11.66 -5.07 9.72
N PHE A 224 11.55 -4.73 8.43
CA PHE A 224 10.27 -4.68 7.73
C PHE A 224 9.87 -6.02 7.11
N ILE A 225 10.84 -6.77 6.59
CA ILE A 225 10.59 -8.04 5.87
C ILE A 225 11.26 -9.19 6.60
N ASN A 226 10.56 -10.31 6.68
CA ASN A 226 11.12 -11.57 7.15
C ASN A 226 11.87 -12.27 6.00
N THR A 227 13.18 -12.03 5.91
CA THR A 227 14.06 -12.65 4.92
C THR A 227 14.68 -13.96 5.38
N THR A 228 14.31 -14.47 6.57
CA THR A 228 14.84 -15.77 7.03
C THR A 228 14.28 -16.91 6.19
N ASN A 229 15.03 -17.99 6.00
CA ASN A 229 14.50 -19.19 5.36
C ASN A 229 13.58 -19.93 6.35
N PRO A 230 12.33 -20.27 6.01
CA PRO A 230 11.45 -20.99 6.94
C PRO A 230 11.99 -22.39 7.30
N MET A 231 12.58 -23.14 6.37
CA MET A 231 13.14 -24.46 6.69
C MET A 231 14.47 -24.39 7.43
N TYR A 232 15.23 -23.30 7.23
CA TYR A 232 16.53 -23.07 7.86
C TYR A 232 16.54 -21.71 8.57
N PRO A 233 15.96 -21.60 9.78
CA PRO A 233 15.68 -20.30 10.41
C PRO A 233 16.92 -19.49 10.77
N SER A 234 18.09 -20.12 10.80
CA SER A 234 19.40 -19.46 10.98
C SER A 234 19.95 -18.84 9.70
N GLU A 235 19.34 -19.10 8.55
CA GLU A 235 19.78 -18.61 7.25
C GLU A 235 18.90 -17.46 6.76
N THR A 236 19.52 -16.50 6.08
CA THR A 236 18.86 -15.36 5.48
C THR A 236 18.99 -15.38 3.96
N ILE A 237 17.91 -14.96 3.29
CA ILE A 237 17.84 -14.84 1.84
C ILE A 237 18.20 -13.40 1.49
N GLY A 238 19.50 -13.17 1.31
CA GLY A 238 20.06 -11.83 1.06
C GLY A 238 20.08 -11.40 -0.40
N ASP A 239 20.00 -12.35 -1.33
CA ASP A 239 20.09 -12.09 -2.77
C ASP A 239 19.28 -13.09 -3.61
N GLU A 240 19.28 -12.82 -4.91
CA GLU A 240 18.57 -13.56 -5.94
C GLU A 240 19.07 -15.01 -6.08
N ASP A 241 20.39 -15.25 -5.98
CA ASP A 241 20.97 -16.59 -6.14
C ASP A 241 20.62 -17.45 -4.93
N LYS A 242 20.79 -16.90 -3.72
CA LYS A 242 20.45 -17.58 -2.48
C LYS A 242 18.97 -17.97 -2.47
N PHE A 243 18.07 -17.08 -2.90
CA PHE A 243 16.65 -17.39 -3.05
C PHE A 243 16.41 -18.60 -3.97
N LEU A 244 17.00 -18.60 -5.17
CA LEU A 244 16.77 -19.64 -6.18
C LEU A 244 17.35 -21.01 -5.77
N ARG A 245 18.40 -21.03 -4.96
CA ARG A 245 18.98 -22.27 -4.38
C ARG A 245 18.19 -22.79 -3.19
N ASP A 246 17.49 -21.91 -2.48
CA ASP A 246 16.77 -22.19 -1.25
C ASP A 246 15.26 -22.40 -1.42
N ILE A 247 14.81 -22.59 -2.67
CA ILE A 247 13.42 -22.90 -2.97
C ILE A 247 13.00 -24.15 -2.17
N PRO A 248 11.83 -24.14 -1.51
CA PRO A 248 11.37 -25.29 -0.74
C PRO A 248 11.17 -26.50 -1.66
N PRO A 249 11.45 -27.72 -1.17
CA PRO A 249 11.26 -28.92 -1.94
C PRO A 249 9.78 -29.07 -2.32
N MET A 250 9.54 -29.28 -3.62
CA MET A 250 8.22 -29.60 -4.16
C MET A 250 8.20 -31.07 -4.57
N GLY A 251 7.32 -31.85 -3.95
CA GLY A 251 7.23 -33.29 -4.23
C GLY A 251 6.78 -33.57 -5.67
N GLY A 252 7.68 -34.09 -6.50
CA GLY A 252 7.38 -34.58 -7.85
C GLY A 252 7.11 -33.51 -8.92
N ALA A 253 7.22 -32.22 -8.60
CA ALA A 253 7.02 -31.11 -9.54
C ALA A 253 8.26 -30.23 -9.63
N ALA A 254 8.44 -29.57 -10.78
CA ALA A 254 9.49 -28.56 -10.92
C ALA A 254 9.23 -27.40 -9.93
N PRO A 255 10.28 -26.85 -9.29
CA PRO A 255 10.15 -25.71 -8.40
C PRO A 255 9.54 -24.51 -9.15
N LEU A 256 8.41 -24.02 -8.65
CA LEU A 256 7.72 -22.86 -9.21
C LEU A 256 8.17 -21.58 -8.49
N VAL A 257 8.79 -20.67 -9.22
CA VAL A 257 9.12 -19.33 -8.75
C VAL A 257 8.15 -18.34 -9.40
N ARG A 258 7.59 -17.44 -8.60
CA ARG A 258 6.79 -16.33 -9.13
C ARG A 258 7.56 -15.03 -8.94
N LEU A 259 7.55 -14.21 -9.96
CA LEU A 259 8.05 -12.85 -9.94
C LEU A 259 6.86 -11.90 -10.00
N LYS A 260 6.76 -11.00 -9.02
CA LYS A 260 5.68 -10.02 -8.89
C LYS A 260 6.27 -8.61 -8.88
N VAL A 261 5.67 -7.66 -9.59
CA VAL A 261 5.92 -6.24 -9.30
C VAL A 261 5.11 -5.85 -8.08
N VAL A 262 5.78 -5.33 -7.06
CA VAL A 262 5.16 -4.92 -5.81
C VAL A 262 5.38 -3.43 -5.56
N SER A 263 4.51 -2.87 -4.74
CA SER A 263 4.56 -1.51 -4.22
C SER A 263 4.67 -1.57 -2.71
N ILE A 264 5.64 -0.88 -2.13
CA ILE A 264 5.72 -0.72 -0.68
C ILE A 264 5.05 0.60 -0.34
N ILE A 265 3.93 0.51 0.36
CA ILE A 265 3.02 1.61 0.64
C ILE A 265 3.17 1.96 2.12
N LYS A 266 3.27 3.25 2.41
CA LYS A 266 3.31 3.79 3.76
C LYS A 266 2.15 4.75 3.96
N TYR A 267 1.27 4.45 4.91
CA TYR A 267 0.39 5.45 5.51
C TYR A 267 1.05 6.02 6.75
N TYR A 268 1.03 7.33 6.90
CA TYR A 268 1.61 7.96 8.06
C TYR A 268 0.87 9.24 8.48
N LEU A 269 0.96 9.54 9.77
CA LEU A 269 0.41 10.75 10.37
C LEU A 269 1.49 11.82 10.45
N GLN A 270 1.18 13.01 9.99
CA GLN A 270 2.06 14.17 10.10
C GLN A 270 1.24 15.40 10.48
N LYS A 271 1.78 16.21 11.40
CA LYS A 271 1.19 17.51 11.75
C LYS A 271 1.36 18.48 10.59
N ASP A 272 0.36 19.32 10.36
CA ASP A 272 0.43 20.40 9.39
C ASP A 272 1.55 21.40 9.75
N SER A 273 1.95 22.24 8.79
CA SER A 273 3.04 23.21 8.96
C SER A 273 2.76 24.24 10.07
N LYS A 274 1.49 24.41 10.47
CA LYS A 274 1.06 25.28 11.57
C LYS A 274 0.96 24.54 12.92
N GLY A 275 1.14 23.21 12.93
CA GLY A 275 1.17 22.36 14.13
C GLY A 275 -0.20 22.05 14.75
N ASN A 276 -1.29 22.52 14.16
CA ASN A 276 -2.63 22.50 14.75
C ASN A 276 -3.45 21.27 14.34
N GLN A 277 -3.15 20.67 13.18
CA GLN A 277 -3.92 19.56 12.64
C GLN A 277 -3.01 18.38 12.34
N VAL A 278 -3.50 17.17 12.58
CA VAL A 278 -2.82 15.92 12.19
C VAL A 278 -3.48 15.40 10.92
N ASN A 279 -2.68 15.11 9.92
CA ASN A 279 -3.12 14.69 8.61
C ASN A 279 -2.58 13.28 8.28
N VAL A 280 -3.37 12.51 7.54
CA VAL A 280 -2.96 11.21 7.00
C VAL A 280 -2.37 11.42 5.61
N TYR A 281 -1.16 10.94 5.44
CA TYR A 281 -0.46 10.92 4.17
C TYR A 281 -0.22 9.49 3.71
N ARG A 282 -0.17 9.33 2.39
CA ARG A 282 0.25 8.09 1.72
C ARG A 282 1.52 8.35 0.93
N SER A 283 2.54 7.51 1.13
CA SER A 283 3.77 7.51 0.34
C SER A 283 4.06 6.13 -0.22
N MET A 284 4.82 6.08 -1.31
CA MET A 284 5.30 4.84 -1.93
C MET A 284 6.83 4.83 -1.94
N TYR A 285 7.41 3.65 -1.72
CA TYR A 285 8.84 3.45 -1.84
C TYR A 285 9.27 3.39 -3.31
N THR A 286 10.33 4.09 -3.66
CA THR A 286 10.83 4.20 -5.06
C THR A 286 12.17 3.48 -5.26
N GLY A 287 12.43 2.41 -4.51
CA GLY A 287 13.67 1.64 -4.60
C GLY A 287 14.83 2.21 -3.78
N ARG A 288 14.72 3.44 -3.27
CA ARG A 288 15.74 4.08 -2.41
C ARG A 288 15.15 4.67 -1.15
N ALA A 289 14.06 5.43 -1.29
CA ALA A 289 13.38 6.09 -0.20
C ALA A 289 11.87 6.10 -0.45
N PHE A 290 11.12 6.46 0.59
CA PHE A 290 9.72 6.83 0.45
C PHE A 290 9.64 8.20 -0.24
N GLY A 291 8.83 8.30 -1.30
CA GLY A 291 8.57 9.55 -2.00
C GLY A 291 7.77 10.57 -1.17
N PRO A 292 7.46 11.74 -1.74
CA PRO A 292 6.60 12.72 -1.06
C PRO A 292 5.23 12.11 -0.76
N GLY A 293 4.70 12.44 0.43
CA GLY A 293 3.37 11.97 0.83
C GLY A 293 2.24 12.72 0.13
N GLN A 294 1.27 11.99 -0.39
CA GLN A 294 0.00 12.52 -0.85
C GLN A 294 -0.95 12.64 0.34
N LEU A 295 -1.52 13.84 0.55
CA LEU A 295 -2.55 14.06 1.58
C LEU A 295 -3.79 13.24 1.24
N PHE A 296 -4.26 12.43 2.20
CA PHE A 296 -5.43 11.56 2.05
C PHE A 296 -6.58 12.01 2.94
N ALA A 297 -6.30 12.38 4.19
CA ALA A 297 -7.32 12.90 5.10
C ALA A 297 -6.72 13.97 6.00
N SER A 298 -7.48 15.04 6.21
CA SER A 298 -7.13 16.14 7.11
C SER A 298 -7.85 16.02 8.45
N ASP A 299 -7.26 16.63 9.48
CA ASP A 299 -7.84 16.74 10.83
C ASP A 299 -8.26 15.38 11.43
N VAL A 300 -7.34 14.43 11.38
CA VAL A 300 -7.51 13.06 11.83
C VAL A 300 -6.99 12.91 13.25
N ALA A 301 -7.83 12.35 14.12
CA ALA A 301 -7.43 11.95 15.47
C ALA A 301 -6.59 10.67 15.42
N LYS A 302 -7.09 9.64 14.71
CA LYS A 302 -6.41 8.35 14.54
C LYS A 302 -6.90 7.59 13.30
N VAL A 303 -6.09 6.66 12.83
CA VAL A 303 -6.47 5.67 11.81
C VAL A 303 -6.31 4.28 12.41
N GLU A 304 -7.35 3.47 12.34
CA GLU A 304 -7.34 2.10 12.85
C GLU A 304 -7.37 1.12 11.69
N PHE A 305 -6.45 0.17 11.67
CA PHE A 305 -6.47 -1.00 10.79
C PHE A 305 -6.76 -2.23 11.65
N SER A 306 -7.62 -3.13 11.18
CA SER A 306 -8.01 -4.29 11.98
C SER A 306 -8.33 -5.52 11.14
N ARG A 307 -8.12 -6.69 11.73
CA ARG A 307 -8.54 -8.00 11.21
C ARG A 307 -9.25 -8.74 12.32
N LYS A 308 -10.25 -9.55 11.97
CA LYS A 308 -11.03 -10.31 12.97
C LYS A 308 -10.16 -11.34 13.69
N SER A 309 -9.21 -11.94 12.99
CA SER A 309 -8.19 -12.82 13.58
C SER A 309 -7.07 -13.14 12.59
N ALA A 310 -6.13 -13.99 13.00
CA ALA A 310 -5.08 -14.53 12.14
C ALA A 310 -5.63 -15.41 11.00
N HIS A 311 -6.88 -15.88 11.06
CA HIS A 311 -7.50 -16.67 9.99
C HIS A 311 -8.25 -15.81 8.96
N ASP A 312 -8.38 -14.50 9.20
CA ASP A 312 -9.09 -13.59 8.31
C ASP A 312 -8.10 -12.74 7.52
N ALA A 313 -8.00 -12.94 6.21
CA ALA A 313 -7.13 -12.13 5.35
C ALA A 313 -7.71 -10.72 5.07
N LEU A 314 -8.97 -10.45 5.46
CA LEU A 314 -9.59 -9.15 5.21
C LEU A 314 -9.13 -8.13 6.25
N ILE A 315 -8.56 -7.03 5.76
CA ILE A 315 -8.18 -5.88 6.58
C ILE A 315 -9.25 -4.80 6.48
N TYR A 316 -9.88 -4.51 7.62
CA TYR A 316 -10.78 -3.39 7.80
C TYR A 316 -9.99 -2.16 8.22
N PHE A 317 -10.48 -0.98 7.86
CA PHE A 317 -9.88 0.28 8.31
C PHE A 317 -10.95 1.28 8.73
N LYS A 318 -10.56 2.23 9.59
CA LYS A 318 -11.41 3.32 10.05
C LYS A 318 -10.58 4.58 10.27
N ILE A 319 -10.99 5.69 9.66
CA ILE A 319 -10.42 7.01 9.91
C ILE A 319 -11.31 7.70 10.96
N VAL A 320 -10.72 8.10 12.08
CA VAL A 320 -11.41 8.84 13.15
C VAL A 320 -10.92 10.27 13.13
N ARG A 321 -11.82 11.23 12.89
CA ARG A 321 -11.51 12.66 12.87
C ARG A 321 -11.69 13.29 14.25
N ASN A 322 -11.03 14.41 14.49
CA ASN A 322 -11.36 15.24 15.64
C ASN A 322 -12.79 15.77 15.46
N ASN A 323 -13.62 15.71 16.51
CA ASN A 323 -14.94 16.32 16.44
C ASN A 323 -14.75 17.84 16.24
N LYS A 324 -15.20 18.37 15.09
CA LYS A 324 -15.34 19.81 14.90
C LYS A 324 -16.37 20.30 15.93
N LYS A 325 -15.90 21.01 16.97
CA LYS A 325 -16.76 21.79 17.87
C LYS A 325 -17.24 23.05 17.16
#